data_AF-A0A1H6J487-F1
#
_entry.id   AF-A0A1H6J487-F1
#
_cell.length_a   1.000
_cell.length_b   1.000
_cell.length_c   1.000
_cell.angle_alpha   90.00
_cell.angle_beta   90.00
_cell.angle_gamma   90.00
#
_symmetry.space_group_name_H-M   'P 1'
#
loop_
_entity.id
_entity.type
_entity.pdbx_description
1 polymer ?
#
loop_
_entity_poly.entity_id
_entity_poly.type
_entity_poly.pdbx_seq_one_letter_code
_entity_poly.pdbx_strand_id
1 'polypeptide(L)'
;MTMQTVSLNRSYGGTQGVYKHASRATGTDMTFSVYVPPHQDGARLPVVWYLSGLTCTHANVTEKGEFRAACAELGLIFIAPDTSPRGADVPGDANNAYDFGLGAGFYVDATQEPYARNYRMWSYVTEELPQLVADQFPIDSGRQSILGHSMGGHGALTIALRHPDRYRAASAFAPIVAPSQVPWGIKALGGYLGDDKAVWRKHDAVALIEDGARFPELLVDQGDADNFLAEQLRPELLQNACAKAGIPLTLRHQPGYDHSYYFISTFMADHLRWHAARLKG
;
A
#
# COMPACT_ATOMS: atom_id res chain seq x y z
N MET A 1 -2.97 -16.93 15.66
CA MET A 1 -1.92 -17.28 14.67
C MET A 1 -0.58 -17.07 15.34
N THR A 2 0.39 -17.96 15.13
CA THR A 2 1.73 -17.80 15.69
C THR A 2 2.57 -16.92 14.77
N MET A 3 3.01 -15.77 15.28
CA MET A 3 3.92 -14.84 14.61
C MET A 3 5.36 -15.12 15.08
N GLN A 4 6.29 -15.28 14.14
CA GLN A 4 7.71 -15.45 14.41
C GLN A 4 8.44 -14.11 14.23
N THR A 5 9.24 -13.71 15.21
CA THR A 5 10.19 -12.60 15.08
C THR A 5 11.39 -13.04 14.22
N VAL A 6 11.65 -12.32 13.14
CA VAL A 6 12.82 -12.52 12.25
C VAL A 6 13.97 -11.62 12.69
N SER A 7 13.70 -10.35 12.96
CA SER A 7 14.71 -9.40 13.47
C SER A 7 14.08 -8.30 14.31
N LEU A 8 14.89 -7.70 15.19
CA LEU A 8 14.55 -6.51 15.98
C LEU A 8 15.76 -5.57 16.01
N ASN A 9 15.55 -4.31 15.65
CA ASN A 9 16.58 -3.29 15.59
C ASN A 9 16.07 -2.01 16.26
N ARG A 10 16.87 -1.42 17.15
CA ARG A 10 16.54 -0.11 17.75
C ARG A 10 16.79 1.00 16.73
N SER A 11 15.86 1.94 16.60
CA SER A 11 15.99 3.08 15.68
C SER A 11 15.15 4.25 16.16
N TYR A 12 15.76 5.44 16.31
CA TYR A 12 15.09 6.66 16.79
C TYR A 12 14.32 6.44 18.10
N GLY A 13 14.88 5.65 19.03
CA GLY A 13 14.22 5.31 20.31
C GLY A 13 13.05 4.32 20.20
N GLY A 14 12.61 3.97 19.00
CA GLY A 14 11.64 2.91 18.73
C GLY A 14 12.31 1.58 18.37
N THR A 15 11.49 0.61 17.97
CA THR A 15 11.92 -0.71 17.53
C THR A 15 11.39 -0.99 16.12
N GLN A 16 12.30 -1.22 15.18
CA GLN A 16 12.00 -1.79 13.87
C GLN A 16 12.06 -3.32 14.00
N GLY A 17 10.93 -3.99 13.79
CA GLY A 17 10.85 -5.44 13.73
C GLY A 17 10.52 -5.94 12.33
N VAL A 18 10.97 -7.16 12.03
CA VAL A 18 10.52 -7.95 10.89
C VAL A 18 9.95 -9.25 11.44
N TYR A 19 8.79 -9.63 10.93
CA TYR A 19 8.01 -10.76 11.42
C TYR A 19 7.56 -11.63 10.27
N LYS A 20 7.42 -12.92 10.55
CA LYS A 20 6.91 -13.93 9.62
C LYS A 20 5.72 -14.65 10.25
N HIS A 21 4.71 -14.96 9.45
CA HIS A 21 3.59 -15.80 9.90
C HIS A 21 3.03 -16.62 8.74
N ALA A 22 2.41 -17.75 9.07
CA ALA A 22 1.69 -18.57 8.10
C ALA A 22 0.33 -17.93 7.78
N SER A 23 0.21 -17.31 6.60
CA SER A 23 -1.02 -16.63 6.17
C SER A 23 -2.05 -17.64 5.68
N ARG A 24 -3.26 -17.52 6.22
CA ARG A 24 -4.45 -18.24 5.75
C ARG A 24 -4.97 -17.68 4.45
N ALA A 25 -4.89 -16.36 4.22
CA ALA A 25 -5.36 -15.76 2.98
C ALA A 25 -4.52 -16.22 1.79
N THR A 26 -3.19 -16.19 1.91
CA THR A 26 -2.31 -16.55 0.79
C THR A 26 -1.93 -18.03 0.76
N GLY A 27 -2.16 -18.77 1.85
CA GLY A 27 -1.70 -20.15 1.99
C GLY A 27 -0.17 -20.28 2.02
N THR A 28 0.55 -19.21 2.33
CA THR A 28 2.02 -19.15 2.36
C THR A 28 2.53 -18.48 3.62
N ASP A 29 3.80 -18.68 3.94
CA ASP A 29 4.48 -17.81 4.90
C ASP A 29 4.60 -16.40 4.31
N MET A 30 4.20 -15.39 5.08
CA MET A 30 4.27 -13.98 4.72
C MET A 30 5.17 -13.22 5.69
N THR A 31 6.02 -12.35 5.16
CA THR A 31 6.94 -11.53 5.95
C THR A 31 6.54 -10.05 5.86
N PHE A 32 6.50 -9.37 7.00
CA PHE A 32 6.17 -7.95 7.07
C PHE A 32 7.05 -7.24 8.10
N SER A 33 7.17 -5.93 7.97
CA SER A 33 7.91 -5.09 8.91
C SER A 33 6.96 -4.24 9.74
N VAL A 34 7.28 -4.04 11.02
CA VAL A 34 6.57 -3.10 11.92
C VAL A 34 7.60 -2.22 12.60
N TYR A 35 7.43 -0.91 12.50
CA TYR A 35 8.10 0.04 13.36
C TYR A 35 7.16 0.49 14.48
N VAL A 36 7.59 0.29 15.72
CA VAL A 36 6.89 0.78 16.91
C VAL A 36 7.71 1.95 17.49
N PRO A 37 7.17 3.17 17.55
CA PRO A 37 7.88 4.33 18.06
C PRO A 37 8.03 4.27 19.59
N PRO A 38 8.87 5.13 20.21
CA PRO A 38 8.85 5.30 21.65
C PRO A 38 7.44 5.65 22.14
N HIS A 39 6.98 5.01 23.22
CA HIS A 39 5.67 5.25 23.82
C HIS A 39 5.67 4.90 25.30
N GLN A 40 4.66 5.38 26.02
CA GLN A 40 4.43 4.99 27.42
C GLN A 40 3.77 3.62 27.47
N ASP A 41 4.05 2.86 28.53
CA ASP A 41 3.42 1.56 28.75
C ASP A 41 1.88 1.68 28.77
N GLY A 42 1.21 0.76 28.09
CA GLY A 42 -0.26 0.75 27.97
C GLY A 42 -0.85 1.72 26.94
N ALA A 43 -0.04 2.59 26.31
CA ALA A 43 -0.52 3.45 25.24
C ALA A 43 -0.99 2.63 24.02
N ARG A 44 -2.05 3.10 23.35
CA ARG A 44 -2.48 2.63 22.04
C ARG A 44 -2.18 3.72 21.00
N LEU A 45 -1.50 3.35 19.93
CA LEU A 45 -0.91 4.27 18.96
C LEU A 45 -1.64 4.18 17.62
N PRO A 46 -1.79 5.31 16.92
CA PRO A 46 -2.29 5.31 15.55
C PRO A 46 -1.34 4.54 14.62
N VAL A 47 -1.89 3.92 13.57
CA VAL A 47 -1.16 3.10 12.61
C VAL A 47 -1.24 3.66 11.19
N VAL A 48 -0.10 3.56 10.51
CA VAL A 48 0.07 3.90 9.11
C VAL A 48 0.48 2.64 8.35
N TRP A 49 -0.35 2.23 7.41
CA TRP A 49 -0.10 1.08 6.53
C TRP A 49 0.60 1.55 5.26
N TYR A 50 1.79 1.04 4.96
CA TYR A 50 2.52 1.33 3.73
C TYR A 50 2.51 0.16 2.77
N LEU A 51 1.96 0.36 1.57
CA LEU A 51 1.96 -0.62 0.50
C LEU A 51 3.08 -0.32 -0.50
N SER A 52 3.95 -1.29 -0.74
CA SER A 52 5.09 -1.17 -1.66
C SER A 52 4.70 -1.42 -3.12
N GLY A 53 5.54 -0.95 -4.04
CA GLY A 53 5.36 -1.13 -5.50
C GLY A 53 5.82 -2.49 -6.02
N LEU A 54 5.81 -2.62 -7.36
CA LEU A 54 6.35 -3.79 -8.07
C LEU A 54 7.76 -4.15 -7.58
N THR A 55 8.07 -5.45 -7.64
CA THR A 55 9.37 -6.07 -7.27
C THR A 55 9.83 -5.89 -5.83
N CYS A 56 9.13 -5.11 -5.02
CA CYS A 56 9.52 -4.84 -3.64
C CYS A 56 9.16 -6.00 -2.69
N THR A 57 9.81 -5.96 -1.53
CA THR A 57 9.35 -6.64 -0.31
C THR A 57 9.08 -5.60 0.79
N HIS A 58 8.84 -6.04 2.03
CA HIS A 58 8.85 -5.15 3.19
C HIS A 58 10.19 -4.41 3.38
N ALA A 59 11.30 -5.01 2.93
CA ALA A 59 12.65 -4.49 3.16
C ALA A 59 12.89 -3.15 2.45
N ASN A 60 12.34 -2.94 1.25
CA ASN A 60 12.64 -1.77 0.43
C ASN A 60 12.31 -0.45 1.16
N VAL A 61 11.09 -0.31 1.68
CA VAL A 61 10.70 0.87 2.46
C VAL A 61 11.34 0.87 3.84
N THR A 62 11.52 -0.31 4.45
CA THR A 62 12.22 -0.45 5.73
C THR A 62 13.64 0.10 5.65
N GLU A 63 14.36 -0.12 4.57
CA GLU A 63 15.76 0.30 4.47
C GLU A 63 15.88 1.70 3.89
N LYS A 64 15.04 2.05 2.91
CA LYS A 64 15.23 3.24 2.06
C LYS A 64 14.14 4.31 2.18
N GLY A 65 13.07 4.04 2.93
CA GLY A 65 11.92 4.96 3.02
C GLY A 65 12.10 6.13 3.99
N GLU A 66 13.14 6.13 4.81
CA GLU A 66 13.47 7.21 5.79
C GLU A 66 12.32 7.63 6.74
N PHE A 67 11.31 6.80 6.92
CA PHE A 67 10.11 7.13 7.69
C PHE A 67 10.32 7.20 9.22
N ARG A 68 11.31 6.46 9.75
CA ARG A 68 11.39 6.16 11.20
C ARG A 68 11.57 7.41 12.07
N ALA A 69 12.33 8.41 11.61
CA ALA A 69 12.53 9.64 12.37
C ALA A 69 11.19 10.38 12.59
N ALA A 70 10.42 10.55 11.51
CA ALA A 70 9.10 11.18 11.59
C ALA A 70 8.09 10.33 12.37
N CYS A 71 8.09 9.00 12.20
CA CYS A 71 7.22 8.13 12.99
C CYS A 71 7.52 8.20 14.50
N ALA A 72 8.79 8.31 14.89
CA ALA A 72 9.20 8.49 16.28
C ALA A 72 8.70 9.82 16.86
N GLU A 73 8.86 10.92 16.10
CA GLU A 73 8.39 12.26 16.47
C GLU A 73 6.87 12.31 16.62
N LEU A 74 6.15 11.66 15.70
CA LEU A 74 4.69 11.75 15.58
C LEU A 74 3.94 10.67 16.35
N GLY A 75 4.64 9.70 16.94
CA GLY A 75 4.01 8.57 17.66
C GLY A 75 3.21 7.64 16.75
N LEU A 76 3.70 7.40 15.53
CA LEU A 76 3.02 6.54 14.54
C LEU A 76 3.63 5.14 14.49
N ILE A 77 2.80 4.11 14.58
CA ILE A 77 3.20 2.76 14.16
C ILE A 77 3.20 2.72 12.63
N PHE A 78 4.25 2.16 12.03
CA PHE A 78 4.37 2.04 10.58
C PHE A 78 4.51 0.56 10.20
N ILE A 79 3.61 0.07 9.35
CA ILE A 79 3.55 -1.36 8.96
C ILE A 79 3.69 -1.47 7.45
N ALA A 80 4.61 -2.31 6.99
CA ALA A 80 4.80 -2.59 5.58
C ALA A 80 4.78 -4.11 5.32
N PRO A 81 3.71 -4.65 4.68
CA PRO A 81 3.67 -6.03 4.23
C PRO A 81 4.58 -6.28 3.02
N ASP A 82 4.77 -7.56 2.70
CA ASP A 82 5.22 -7.96 1.36
C ASP A 82 4.16 -7.64 0.29
N THR A 83 4.53 -7.78 -0.98
CA THR A 83 3.73 -7.36 -2.14
C THR A 83 3.06 -8.51 -2.88
N SER A 84 3.40 -9.75 -2.54
CA SER A 84 2.81 -10.97 -3.09
C SER A 84 3.01 -12.15 -2.13
N PRO A 85 2.26 -13.26 -2.29
CA PRO A 85 2.68 -14.55 -1.76
C PRO A 85 4.11 -14.91 -2.17
N ARG A 86 4.78 -15.75 -1.36
CA ARG A 86 6.15 -16.23 -1.57
C ARG A 86 6.22 -17.74 -1.37
N GLY A 87 7.07 -18.43 -2.12
CA GLY A 87 7.29 -19.88 -2.01
C GLY A 87 7.66 -20.50 -3.35
N ALA A 88 8.28 -21.69 -3.33
CA ALA A 88 8.70 -22.38 -4.55
C ALA A 88 7.50 -22.81 -5.43
N ASP A 89 6.37 -23.13 -4.79
CA ASP A 89 5.16 -23.60 -5.47
C ASP A 89 4.16 -22.47 -5.80
N VAL A 90 4.50 -21.22 -5.47
CA VAL A 90 3.65 -20.06 -5.78
C VAL A 90 3.83 -19.70 -7.25
N PRO A 91 2.76 -19.62 -8.04
CA PRO A 91 2.89 -19.33 -9.47
C PRO A 91 3.47 -17.93 -9.71
N GLY A 92 4.53 -17.84 -10.51
CA GLY A 92 5.07 -16.58 -11.04
C GLY A 92 4.55 -16.28 -12.45
N ASP A 93 5.02 -15.20 -13.06
CA ASP A 93 4.81 -14.96 -14.49
C ASP A 93 5.56 -15.99 -15.33
N ALA A 94 4.91 -16.53 -16.37
CA ALA A 94 5.48 -17.59 -17.21
C ALA A 94 6.77 -17.17 -17.95
N ASN A 95 6.96 -15.87 -18.16
CA ASN A 95 8.15 -15.29 -18.80
C ASN A 95 9.08 -14.62 -17.79
N ASN A 96 8.87 -14.80 -16.49
CA ASN A 96 9.57 -14.11 -15.41
C ASN A 96 9.51 -12.57 -15.53
N ALA A 97 8.42 -12.03 -16.08
CA ALA A 97 8.23 -10.59 -16.17
C ALA A 97 8.07 -9.98 -14.77
N TYR A 98 8.66 -8.80 -14.55
CA TYR A 98 8.66 -8.13 -13.24
C TYR A 98 7.29 -7.55 -12.84
N ASP A 99 6.40 -7.39 -13.80
CA ASP A 99 5.11 -6.70 -13.69
C ASP A 99 3.93 -7.64 -13.41
N PHE A 100 4.19 -8.94 -13.19
CA PHE A 100 3.16 -9.92 -12.89
C PHE A 100 3.70 -11.09 -12.04
N GLY A 101 2.87 -11.64 -11.17
CA GLY A 101 3.26 -12.73 -10.27
C GLY A 101 4.04 -12.24 -9.05
N LEU A 102 5.20 -12.87 -8.77
CA LEU A 102 5.98 -12.63 -7.55
C LEU A 102 6.48 -11.18 -7.50
N GLY A 103 6.17 -10.47 -6.41
CA GLY A 103 6.46 -9.04 -6.28
C GLY A 103 5.44 -8.13 -6.97
N ALA A 104 4.35 -8.69 -7.52
CA ALA A 104 3.38 -7.98 -8.34
C ALA A 104 1.94 -8.44 -8.07
N GLY A 105 1.57 -8.64 -6.79
CA GLY A 105 0.24 -9.15 -6.43
C GLY A 105 -0.93 -8.18 -6.67
N PHE A 106 -0.65 -6.94 -7.08
CA PHE A 106 -1.63 -5.90 -7.44
C PHE A 106 -2.72 -5.60 -6.38
N TYR A 107 -2.53 -6.07 -5.14
CA TYR A 107 -3.49 -5.91 -4.05
C TYR A 107 -4.91 -6.35 -4.42
N VAL A 108 -5.05 -7.42 -5.20
CA VAL A 108 -6.35 -8.04 -5.55
C VAL A 108 -6.51 -9.40 -4.88
N ASP A 109 -7.73 -9.94 -4.91
CA ASP A 109 -8.00 -11.36 -4.69
C ASP A 109 -8.21 -12.00 -6.06
N ALA A 110 -7.20 -12.71 -6.56
CA ALA A 110 -7.25 -13.38 -7.85
C ALA A 110 -8.33 -14.47 -7.88
N THR A 111 -8.99 -14.60 -9.04
CA THR A 111 -10.01 -15.62 -9.32
C THR A 111 -9.59 -16.58 -10.42
N GLN A 112 -8.55 -16.25 -11.19
CA GLN A 112 -8.04 -17.10 -12.26
C GLN A 112 -6.97 -18.07 -11.74
N GLU A 113 -7.09 -19.34 -12.09
CA GLU A 113 -6.06 -20.34 -11.84
C GLU A 113 -4.83 -20.09 -12.74
N PRO A 114 -3.60 -20.39 -12.26
CA PRO A 114 -3.28 -20.95 -10.94
C PRO A 114 -3.19 -19.91 -9.82
N TYR A 115 -3.33 -18.62 -10.11
CA TYR A 115 -3.07 -17.53 -9.16
C TYR A 115 -4.09 -17.46 -8.01
N ALA A 116 -5.34 -17.87 -8.24
CA ALA A 116 -6.40 -17.91 -7.23
C ALA A 116 -6.03 -18.70 -5.96
N ARG A 117 -5.06 -19.62 -6.05
CA ARG A 117 -4.57 -20.41 -4.91
C ARG A 117 -3.87 -19.59 -3.83
N ASN A 118 -3.16 -18.52 -4.23
CA ASN A 118 -2.28 -17.79 -3.31
C ASN A 118 -2.39 -16.26 -3.40
N TYR A 119 -2.79 -15.71 -4.54
CA TYR A 119 -2.82 -14.26 -4.80
C TYR A 119 -4.07 -13.63 -4.20
N ARG A 120 -4.16 -13.67 -2.87
CA ARG A 120 -5.24 -13.10 -2.06
C ARG A 120 -4.76 -11.88 -1.28
N MET A 121 -4.07 -10.99 -1.98
CA MET A 121 -3.39 -9.85 -1.37
C MET A 121 -4.39 -8.83 -0.83
N TRP A 122 -5.56 -8.66 -1.47
CA TRP A 122 -6.63 -7.83 -0.93
C TRP A 122 -7.06 -8.33 0.46
N SER A 123 -7.50 -9.59 0.55
CA SER A 123 -7.91 -10.19 1.83
C SER A 123 -6.79 -10.18 2.87
N TYR A 124 -5.54 -10.40 2.45
CA TYR A 124 -4.39 -10.35 3.35
C TYR A 124 -4.21 -8.97 3.98
N VAL A 125 -4.20 -7.90 3.18
CA VAL A 125 -3.92 -6.55 3.67
C VAL A 125 -5.11 -5.86 4.32
N THR A 126 -6.35 -6.22 3.96
CA THR A 126 -7.53 -5.58 4.54
C THR A 126 -8.08 -6.33 5.75
N GLU A 127 -7.91 -7.65 5.85
CA GLU A 127 -8.53 -8.44 6.92
C GLU A 127 -7.50 -9.18 7.78
N GLU A 128 -6.70 -10.07 7.19
CA GLU A 128 -5.85 -10.97 7.97
C GLU A 128 -4.73 -10.25 8.72
N LEU A 129 -3.93 -9.45 8.02
CA LEU A 129 -2.79 -8.78 8.62
C LEU A 129 -3.23 -7.71 9.65
N PRO A 130 -4.24 -6.86 9.39
CA PRO A 130 -4.78 -5.95 10.41
C PRO A 130 -5.24 -6.65 11.69
N GLN A 131 -5.91 -7.79 11.58
CA GLN A 131 -6.32 -8.56 12.75
C GLN A 131 -5.09 -9.09 13.53
N LEU A 132 -4.12 -9.68 12.81
CA LEU A 132 -2.90 -10.20 13.43
C LEU A 132 -2.15 -9.12 14.21
N VAL A 133 -1.95 -7.95 13.62
CA VAL A 133 -1.13 -6.90 14.26
C VAL A 133 -1.84 -6.21 15.42
N ALA A 134 -3.17 -6.09 15.38
CA ALA A 134 -3.95 -5.51 16.48
C ALA A 134 -3.81 -6.33 17.77
N ASP A 135 -3.65 -7.66 17.64
CA ASP A 135 -3.46 -8.57 18.78
C ASP A 135 -2.03 -8.54 19.33
N GLN A 136 -1.04 -8.17 18.51
CA GLN A 136 0.40 -8.33 18.83
C GLN A 136 1.12 -7.01 19.15
N PHE A 137 0.57 -5.87 18.73
CA PHE A 137 1.19 -4.55 18.86
C PHE A 137 0.27 -3.55 19.57
N PRO A 138 0.80 -2.45 20.13
CA PRO A 138 0.01 -1.42 20.81
C PRO A 138 -0.74 -0.52 19.82
N ILE A 139 -1.49 -1.11 18.90
CA ILE A 139 -2.24 -0.40 17.84
C ILE A 139 -3.60 0.03 18.37
N ASP A 140 -3.98 1.25 18.01
CA ASP A 140 -5.35 1.74 18.06
C ASP A 140 -6.05 1.48 16.72
N SER A 141 -6.87 0.43 16.67
CA SER A 141 -7.58 0.03 15.45
C SER A 141 -8.63 1.05 14.98
N GLY A 142 -8.99 2.05 15.79
CA GLY A 142 -9.86 3.16 15.40
C GLY A 142 -9.12 4.33 14.76
N ARG A 143 -7.78 4.31 14.76
CA ARG A 143 -6.91 5.36 14.20
C ARG A 143 -5.94 4.75 13.19
N GLN A 144 -6.46 4.42 12.01
CA GLN A 144 -5.69 3.85 10.92
C GLN A 144 -5.67 4.77 9.70
N SER A 145 -4.56 4.77 8.98
CA SER A 145 -4.39 5.43 7.68
C SER A 145 -3.59 4.54 6.75
N ILE A 146 -3.63 4.83 5.45
CA ILE A 146 -2.94 4.03 4.43
C ILE A 146 -2.17 4.91 3.46
N LEU A 147 -0.97 4.49 3.10
CA LEU A 147 -0.22 5.05 1.99
C LEU A 147 0.44 3.97 1.16
N GLY A 148 0.95 4.33 -0.01
CA GLY A 148 1.77 3.42 -0.78
C GLY A 148 2.47 4.06 -1.96
N HIS A 149 3.29 3.27 -2.63
CA HIS A 149 4.06 3.69 -3.80
C HIS A 149 3.71 2.87 -5.04
N SER A 150 3.45 3.51 -6.19
CA SER A 150 3.23 2.81 -7.46
C SER A 150 2.06 1.83 -7.40
N MET A 151 2.29 0.52 -7.63
CA MET A 151 1.30 -0.54 -7.36
C MET A 151 0.74 -0.47 -5.93
N GLY A 152 1.55 -0.13 -4.94
CA GLY A 152 1.09 0.11 -3.58
C GLY A 152 0.29 1.38 -3.40
N GLY A 153 0.55 2.41 -4.21
CA GLY A 153 -0.29 3.60 -4.28
C GLY A 153 -1.68 3.27 -4.84
N HIS A 154 -1.73 2.43 -5.88
CA HIS A 154 -2.95 1.83 -6.38
C HIS A 154 -3.73 1.08 -5.29
N GLY A 155 -3.06 0.18 -4.57
CA GLY A 155 -3.67 -0.56 -3.46
C GLY A 155 -4.21 0.38 -2.37
N ALA A 156 -3.41 1.37 -1.96
CA ALA A 156 -3.79 2.31 -0.90
C ALA A 156 -5.05 3.11 -1.25
N LEU A 157 -5.11 3.66 -2.46
CA LEU A 157 -6.26 4.44 -2.94
C LEU A 157 -7.52 3.57 -3.07
N THR A 158 -7.40 2.40 -3.69
CA THR A 158 -8.56 1.51 -3.90
C THR A 158 -9.11 0.95 -2.58
N ILE A 159 -8.25 0.55 -1.65
CA ILE A 159 -8.64 0.08 -0.31
C ILE A 159 -9.33 1.20 0.47
N ALA A 160 -8.78 2.41 0.48
CA ALA A 160 -9.39 3.54 1.18
C ALA A 160 -10.78 3.90 0.62
N LEU A 161 -10.93 3.94 -0.70
CA LEU A 161 -12.21 4.20 -1.37
C LEU A 161 -13.27 3.11 -1.11
N ARG A 162 -12.84 1.86 -0.88
CA ARG A 162 -13.72 0.72 -0.58
C ARG A 162 -14.02 0.54 0.90
N HIS A 163 -13.21 1.15 1.77
CA HIS A 163 -13.35 1.10 3.21
C HIS A 163 -13.22 2.51 3.84
N PRO A 164 -14.05 3.49 3.42
CA PRO A 164 -13.90 4.88 3.82
C PRO A 164 -14.04 5.09 5.33
N ASP A 165 -14.83 4.26 6.02
CA ASP A 165 -15.02 4.34 7.47
C ASP A 165 -13.85 3.73 8.28
N ARG A 166 -12.97 2.95 7.61
CA ARG A 166 -11.84 2.26 8.27
C ARG A 166 -10.58 3.11 8.31
N TYR A 167 -10.36 3.95 7.30
CA TYR A 167 -9.13 4.74 7.15
C TYR A 167 -9.45 6.23 7.26
N ARG A 168 -8.79 6.93 8.19
CA ARG A 168 -8.97 8.39 8.37
C ARG A 168 -8.24 9.22 7.31
N ALA A 169 -7.27 8.62 6.62
CA ALA A 169 -6.40 9.30 5.68
C ALA A 169 -5.82 8.32 4.66
N ALA A 170 -5.67 8.77 3.41
CA ALA A 170 -5.10 8.00 2.31
C ALA A 170 -4.19 8.89 1.44
N SER A 171 -2.98 8.40 1.15
CA SER A 171 -2.03 9.13 0.31
C SER A 171 -1.23 8.20 -0.59
N ALA A 172 -0.60 8.69 -1.65
CA ALA A 172 0.29 7.86 -2.46
C ALA A 172 1.48 8.62 -3.06
N PHE A 173 2.57 7.89 -3.29
CA PHE A 173 3.68 8.29 -4.14
C PHE A 173 3.52 7.63 -5.50
N ALA A 174 3.51 8.42 -6.57
CA ALA A 174 3.49 7.96 -7.96
C ALA A 174 2.49 6.79 -8.21
N PRO A 175 1.20 6.90 -7.84
CA PRO A 175 0.26 5.78 -7.91
C PRO A 175 -0.12 5.39 -9.33
N ILE A 176 -0.39 4.10 -9.56
CA ILE A 176 -1.13 3.63 -10.75
C ILE A 176 -2.62 3.95 -10.51
N VAL A 177 -3.13 5.10 -11.00
CA VAL A 177 -4.48 5.54 -10.60
C VAL A 177 -5.62 4.86 -11.37
N ALA A 178 -5.35 4.43 -12.60
CA ALA A 178 -6.32 3.82 -13.50
C ALA A 178 -5.77 2.52 -14.12
N PRO A 179 -5.51 1.47 -13.31
CA PRO A 179 -4.92 0.22 -13.80
C PRO A 179 -5.71 -0.43 -14.94
N SER A 180 -7.02 -0.20 -15.03
CA SER A 180 -7.84 -0.73 -16.14
C SER A 180 -7.54 -0.10 -17.50
N GLN A 181 -6.75 0.98 -17.54
CA GLN A 181 -6.48 1.79 -18.74
C GLN A 181 -5.00 1.83 -19.13
N VAL A 182 -4.12 1.12 -18.42
CA VAL A 182 -2.66 1.17 -18.62
C VAL A 182 -2.04 -0.23 -18.73
N PRO A 183 -0.90 -0.40 -19.44
CA PRO A 183 -0.38 -1.73 -19.76
C PRO A 183 -0.16 -2.65 -18.55
N TRP A 184 0.45 -2.18 -17.47
CA TRP A 184 0.69 -3.01 -16.29
C TRP A 184 -0.61 -3.50 -15.66
N GLY A 185 -1.58 -2.60 -15.48
CA GLY A 185 -2.86 -2.96 -14.87
C GLY A 185 -3.73 -3.82 -15.79
N ILE A 186 -3.71 -3.60 -17.11
CA ILE A 186 -4.42 -4.47 -18.07
C ILE A 186 -3.87 -5.90 -18.00
N LYS A 187 -2.55 -6.06 -17.97
CA LYS A 187 -1.90 -7.36 -17.83
C LYS A 187 -2.27 -8.02 -16.50
N ALA A 188 -2.12 -7.30 -15.39
CA ALA A 188 -2.33 -7.86 -14.06
C ALA A 188 -3.81 -8.18 -13.77
N LEU A 189 -4.72 -7.26 -14.05
CA LEU A 189 -6.15 -7.47 -13.82
C LEU A 189 -6.70 -8.56 -14.75
N GLY A 190 -6.24 -8.64 -16.01
CA GLY A 190 -6.59 -9.73 -16.91
C GLY A 190 -6.07 -11.09 -16.41
N GLY A 191 -4.80 -11.13 -16.00
CA GLY A 191 -4.19 -12.36 -15.50
C GLY A 191 -4.79 -12.85 -14.17
N TYR A 192 -5.20 -11.95 -13.28
CA TYR A 192 -5.75 -12.32 -11.97
C TYR A 192 -7.26 -12.47 -11.93
N LEU A 193 -8.00 -11.64 -12.67
CA LEU A 193 -9.45 -11.52 -12.57
C LEU A 193 -10.19 -11.98 -13.84
N GLY A 194 -9.47 -12.22 -14.94
CA GLY A 194 -10.05 -12.53 -16.25
C GLY A 194 -10.41 -11.26 -17.03
N ASP A 195 -11.08 -11.40 -18.19
CA ASP A 195 -11.26 -10.29 -19.13
C ASP A 195 -12.46 -9.36 -18.84
N ASP A 196 -13.26 -9.67 -17.81
CA ASP A 196 -14.44 -8.86 -17.47
C ASP A 196 -14.03 -7.53 -16.83
N LYS A 197 -14.07 -6.46 -17.65
CA LYS A 197 -13.75 -5.09 -17.23
C LYS A 197 -14.67 -4.59 -16.13
N ALA A 198 -15.89 -5.11 -15.98
CA ALA A 198 -16.78 -4.71 -14.89
C ALA A 198 -16.22 -5.17 -13.53
N VAL A 199 -15.52 -6.31 -13.48
CA VAL A 199 -14.81 -6.76 -12.27
C VAL A 199 -13.64 -5.82 -11.98
N TRP A 200 -12.90 -5.39 -13.00
CA TRP A 200 -11.71 -4.55 -12.87
C TRP A 200 -12.01 -3.19 -12.24
N ARG A 201 -13.18 -2.61 -12.51
CA ARG A 201 -13.60 -1.32 -11.92
C ARG A 201 -13.56 -1.31 -10.40
N LYS A 202 -13.76 -2.47 -9.76
CA LYS A 202 -13.69 -2.61 -8.29
C LYS A 202 -12.28 -2.48 -7.72
N HIS A 203 -11.27 -2.51 -8.60
CA HIS A 203 -9.83 -2.44 -8.33
C HIS A 203 -9.19 -1.33 -9.18
N ASP A 204 -9.88 -0.21 -9.37
CA ASP A 204 -9.37 0.94 -10.12
C ASP A 204 -9.87 2.22 -9.42
N ALA A 205 -8.95 3.07 -8.96
CA ALA A 205 -9.32 4.21 -8.12
C ALA A 205 -10.17 5.23 -8.89
N VAL A 206 -9.84 5.48 -10.15
CA VAL A 206 -10.62 6.37 -11.04
C VAL A 206 -12.01 5.78 -11.27
N ALA A 207 -12.10 4.50 -11.62
CA ALA A 207 -13.39 3.84 -11.86
C ALA A 207 -14.26 3.80 -10.59
N LEU A 208 -13.69 3.54 -9.42
CA LEU A 208 -14.40 3.57 -8.14
C LEU A 208 -15.02 4.94 -7.87
N ILE A 209 -14.28 6.02 -8.12
CA ILE A 209 -14.77 7.39 -7.91
C ILE A 209 -15.91 7.71 -8.89
N GLU A 210 -15.77 7.32 -10.16
CA GLU A 210 -16.81 7.42 -11.18
C GLU A 210 -18.08 6.64 -10.79
N ASP A 211 -17.91 5.47 -10.17
CA ASP A 211 -18.99 4.59 -9.69
C ASP A 211 -19.59 5.06 -8.35
N GLY A 212 -19.16 6.20 -7.83
CA GLY A 212 -19.77 6.84 -6.66
C GLY A 212 -19.01 6.68 -5.35
N ALA A 213 -17.86 6.00 -5.32
CA ALA A 213 -17.01 5.94 -4.13
C ALA A 213 -16.52 7.34 -3.74
N ARG A 214 -16.46 7.61 -2.44
CA ARG A 214 -16.01 8.89 -1.88
C ARG A 214 -15.05 8.64 -0.73
N PHE A 215 -14.16 9.59 -0.51
CA PHE A 215 -13.22 9.61 0.60
C PHE A 215 -13.00 11.07 1.02
N PRO A 216 -12.74 11.38 2.31
CA PRO A 216 -12.70 12.77 2.79
C PRO A 216 -11.72 13.66 2.05
N GLU A 217 -10.50 13.18 1.82
CA GLU A 217 -9.46 13.86 1.02
C GLU A 217 -8.31 12.91 0.71
N LEU A 218 -7.57 13.21 -0.37
CA LEU A 218 -6.43 12.43 -0.85
C LEU A 218 -5.18 13.32 -1.00
N LEU A 219 -4.01 12.77 -0.70
CA LEU A 219 -2.70 13.37 -0.99
C LEU A 219 -1.91 12.51 -1.98
N VAL A 220 -1.42 13.10 -3.06
CA VAL A 220 -0.55 12.41 -4.02
C VAL A 220 0.67 13.27 -4.32
N ASP A 221 1.85 12.67 -4.18
CA ASP A 221 3.08 13.19 -4.76
C ASP A 221 3.41 12.41 -6.04
N GLN A 222 3.79 13.14 -7.09
CA GLN A 222 4.26 12.58 -8.35
C GLN A 222 5.55 13.27 -8.78
N GLY A 223 6.63 12.52 -8.97
CA GLY A 223 7.81 13.02 -9.65
C GLY A 223 7.51 13.32 -11.12
N ASP A 224 7.88 14.49 -11.63
CA ASP A 224 7.62 14.85 -13.04
C ASP A 224 8.69 14.32 -14.02
N ALA A 225 9.82 13.84 -13.51
CA ALA A 225 10.86 13.12 -14.25
C ALA A 225 10.72 11.59 -14.13
N ASP A 226 9.56 11.11 -13.69
CA ASP A 226 9.24 9.69 -13.56
C ASP A 226 9.01 9.05 -14.95
N ASN A 227 9.83 8.05 -15.28
CA ASN A 227 9.78 7.35 -16.56
C ASN A 227 8.46 6.58 -16.80
N PHE A 228 7.66 6.32 -15.77
CA PHE A 228 6.37 5.62 -15.88
C PHE A 228 5.17 6.57 -15.92
N LEU A 229 5.40 7.88 -15.77
CA LEU A 229 4.37 8.90 -15.59
C LEU A 229 3.26 8.84 -16.65
N ALA A 230 3.65 8.93 -17.92
CA ALA A 230 2.69 9.03 -19.04
C ALA A 230 2.03 7.69 -19.40
N GLU A 231 2.78 6.59 -19.26
CA GLU A 231 2.30 5.27 -19.73
C GLU A 231 1.51 4.52 -18.66
N GLN A 232 1.93 4.60 -17.38
CA GLN A 232 1.40 3.75 -16.32
C GLN A 232 0.66 4.53 -15.22
N LEU A 233 1.17 5.71 -14.84
CA LEU A 233 0.70 6.36 -13.60
C LEU A 233 -0.49 7.29 -13.83
N ARG A 234 -0.38 8.16 -14.85
CA ARG A 234 -1.45 9.02 -15.35
C ARG A 234 -2.28 9.74 -14.28
N PRO A 235 -1.63 10.48 -13.34
CA PRO A 235 -2.32 11.11 -12.21
C PRO A 235 -3.37 12.16 -12.63
N GLU A 236 -3.30 12.68 -13.86
CA GLU A 236 -4.31 13.56 -14.43
C GLU A 236 -5.70 12.91 -14.47
N LEU A 237 -5.78 11.58 -14.62
CA LEU A 237 -7.05 10.85 -14.59
C LEU A 237 -7.70 10.92 -13.20
N LEU A 238 -6.90 10.75 -12.15
CA LEU A 238 -7.36 10.89 -10.76
C LEU A 238 -7.80 12.32 -10.45
N GLN A 239 -7.01 13.31 -10.90
CA GLN A 239 -7.36 14.72 -10.71
C GLN A 239 -8.72 15.04 -11.32
N ASN A 240 -8.96 14.59 -12.55
CA ASN A 240 -10.23 14.79 -13.25
C ASN A 240 -11.40 14.08 -12.56
N ALA A 241 -11.20 12.83 -12.10
CA ALA A 241 -12.23 12.08 -11.39
C ALA A 241 -12.60 12.73 -10.05
N CYS A 242 -11.60 13.10 -9.24
CA CYS A 242 -11.79 13.80 -7.97
C CYS A 242 -12.51 15.13 -8.14
N ALA A 243 -12.11 15.95 -9.14
CA ALA A 243 -12.76 17.23 -9.42
C ALA A 243 -14.24 17.07 -9.77
N LYS A 244 -14.60 16.08 -10.60
CA LYS A 244 -16.01 15.78 -10.95
C LYS A 244 -16.81 15.26 -9.75
N ALA A 245 -16.17 14.46 -8.90
CA ALA A 245 -16.81 13.84 -7.73
C ALA A 245 -16.89 14.75 -6.51
N GLY A 246 -16.20 15.90 -6.52
CA GLY A 246 -16.08 16.79 -5.37
C GLY A 246 -15.18 16.25 -4.25
N ILE A 247 -14.22 15.39 -4.57
CA ILE A 247 -13.24 14.86 -3.61
C ILE A 247 -12.03 15.81 -3.57
N PRO A 248 -11.68 16.37 -2.41
CA PRO A 248 -10.45 17.15 -2.26
C PRO A 248 -9.21 16.29 -2.57
N LEU A 249 -8.44 16.69 -3.58
CA LEU A 249 -7.17 16.07 -3.94
C LEU A 249 -6.06 17.11 -3.86
N THR A 250 -5.08 16.86 -2.99
CA THR A 250 -3.80 17.57 -3.04
C THR A 250 -2.86 16.75 -3.93
N LEU A 251 -2.74 17.13 -5.21
CA LEU A 251 -1.80 16.52 -6.17
C LEU A 251 -0.59 17.45 -6.33
N ARG A 252 0.58 17.00 -5.90
CA ARG A 252 1.85 17.72 -5.98
C ARG A 252 2.73 17.10 -7.07
N HIS A 253 3.08 17.89 -8.09
CA HIS A 253 4.13 17.52 -9.04
C HIS A 253 5.47 17.99 -8.50
N GLN A 254 6.43 17.08 -8.38
CA GLN A 254 7.74 17.33 -7.79
C GLN A 254 8.80 17.43 -8.90
N PRO A 255 9.30 18.65 -9.21
CA PRO A 255 10.20 18.87 -10.33
C PRO A 255 11.53 18.13 -10.23
N GLY A 256 11.88 17.36 -11.27
CA GLY A 256 13.12 16.61 -11.38
C GLY A 256 13.17 15.32 -10.56
N TYR A 257 12.10 14.96 -9.85
CA TYR A 257 12.02 13.73 -9.07
C TYR A 257 11.55 12.56 -9.93
N ASP A 258 12.13 11.39 -9.67
CA ASP A 258 11.87 10.14 -10.41
C ASP A 258 10.96 9.17 -9.63
N HIS A 259 10.95 7.88 -10.01
CA HIS A 259 10.14 6.82 -9.37
C HIS A 259 10.81 6.15 -8.16
N SER A 260 12.00 6.60 -7.77
CA SER A 260 12.87 5.85 -6.86
C SER A 260 12.57 6.12 -5.39
N TYR A 261 13.24 5.36 -4.51
CA TYR A 261 13.19 5.67 -3.08
C TYR A 261 13.86 6.99 -2.70
N TYR A 262 14.67 7.62 -3.57
CA TYR A 262 15.17 8.98 -3.32
C TYR A 262 14.03 10.00 -3.36
N PHE A 263 13.12 9.86 -4.33
CA PHE A 263 11.89 10.64 -4.38
C PHE A 263 11.01 10.38 -3.15
N ILE A 264 10.75 9.10 -2.86
CA ILE A 264 9.89 8.71 -1.73
C ILE A 264 10.46 9.22 -0.40
N SER A 265 11.75 9.02 -0.13
CA SER A 265 12.36 9.40 1.15
C SER A 265 12.34 10.92 1.37
N THR A 266 12.53 11.70 0.31
CA THR A 266 12.46 13.17 0.33
C THR A 266 11.13 13.67 0.90
N PHE A 267 10.01 13.05 0.52
CA PHE A 267 8.66 13.52 0.85
C PHE A 267 7.91 12.63 1.86
N MET A 268 8.51 11.53 2.33
CA MET A 268 7.91 10.61 3.31
C MET A 268 7.50 11.34 4.60
N ALA A 269 8.36 12.22 5.13
CA ALA A 269 8.06 12.94 6.37
C ALA A 269 6.82 13.85 6.23
N ASP A 270 6.62 14.48 5.07
CA ASP A 270 5.44 15.29 4.78
C ASP A 270 4.17 14.45 4.78
N HIS A 271 4.19 13.30 4.11
CA HIS A 271 3.07 12.35 4.13
C HIS A 271 2.74 11.91 5.56
N LEU A 272 3.74 11.56 6.36
CA LEU A 272 3.53 11.12 7.74
C LEU A 272 2.95 12.23 8.63
N ARG A 273 3.39 13.49 8.48
CA ARG A 273 2.78 14.63 9.17
C ARG A 273 1.33 14.85 8.73
N TRP A 274 1.06 14.69 7.44
CA TRP A 274 -0.29 14.79 6.88
C TRP A 274 -1.22 13.70 7.44
N HIS A 275 -0.75 12.45 7.53
CA HIS A 275 -1.48 11.36 8.19
C HIS A 275 -1.67 11.61 9.68
N ALA A 276 -0.62 11.99 10.39
CA ALA A 276 -0.67 12.28 11.83
C ALA A 276 -1.73 13.34 12.16
N ALA A 277 -1.86 14.39 11.35
CA ALA A 277 -2.87 15.43 11.55
C ALA A 277 -4.31 14.89 11.48
N ARG A 278 -4.57 13.86 10.67
CA ARG A 278 -5.89 13.22 10.46
C ARG A 278 -6.14 12.05 11.40
N LEU A 279 -5.09 11.54 12.01
CA LEU A 279 -5.15 10.51 13.06
C LEU A 279 -5.31 11.11 14.46
N LYS A 280 -5.34 12.43 14.60
CA LYS A 280 -5.71 13.09 15.87
C LYS A 280 -7.19 12.81 16.19
N GLY A 281 -7.49 12.69 17.48
CA GLY A 281 -8.81 12.33 18.00
C GLY A 281 -8.75 11.02 18.74
#